data_AF-A0A954NYV8-F1
#
_entry.id   AF-A0A954NYV8-F1
#
_cell.length_a   1.000
_cell.length_b   1.000
_cell.length_c   1.000
_cell.angle_alpha   90.00
_cell.angle_beta   90.00
_cell.angle_gamma   90.00
#
_symmetry.space_group_name_H-M   'P 1'
#
loop_
_entity.id
_entity.type
_entity.pdbx_description
1 polymer ?
#
loop_
_entity_poly.entity_id
_entity_poly.type
_entity_poly.pdbx_seq_one_letter_code
_entity_poly.pdbx_strand_id
1 'polypeptide(L)'
;YEFDAPQGRPLRRIADHIRAVTFSVHEGVDPGSEKESYIVRQLLRRALLEGYLLGRQDPFLHTLVPAVVDAMKSAYPELSETVSSVAGTVEAEESQFFGTVERGMSQFNQSVETARSSGSSTIPGRDAFTLHTQEGFLIELTEALAARHNLSVDRSEYNRLLDEHVGRSGRGNFADSVMAEGPLDALRKTSGGTTFLGYEHTGAEGEVVGIIAEKQLVDSLEEAGHRDTVAVVLDQTPFYGEAGGQVGDTGLLTSESGCRFRVIDTQRDGDLILHLGHLEQGELTPGMKLKATVEDNRRSGIRRAHSATHLLHHALRTVLGSGATQRGSKVEDDTLRFDFAHRQALSADELRSVEDVINSRISEGAAVSTELMDLDAARNAGAMALFGEKYPDRVRVVRMGDFSTELCGGTHLANTGQVGVCRIVSEDAVARGVRRITAVTGKKAIDRIREAEDLLHQLSALMKTPQPEDLPRRIEHLQNELRDAKKELAKYTRESAAGQVEELLAAADEVDGVRIIAHIPEGGTRESMRELVDELRNRKQPVAILLGCETEGKVALIAAVSKELIARGVKASDCIRVAAKEVGGGGGGRPDMAEAGGRDPEGLPAAMDAAKAFYRQQLGG
;
A
#
# COMPACT_ATOMS: atom_id res chain seq x y z
N TYR A 1 -22.26 42.88 -3.85
CA TYR A 1 -21.56 42.50 -2.60
C TYR A 1 -21.79 43.61 -1.61
N GLU A 2 -22.31 43.29 -0.42
CA GLU A 2 -22.52 44.22 0.68
C GLU A 2 -21.67 43.77 1.86
N PHE A 3 -20.89 44.68 2.45
CA PHE A 3 -19.86 44.33 3.43
C PHE A 3 -20.43 43.73 4.72
N ASP A 4 -21.56 44.27 5.19
CA ASP A 4 -22.22 43.90 6.46
C ASP A 4 -23.34 42.86 6.30
N ALA A 5 -23.60 42.40 5.06
CA ALA A 5 -24.60 41.36 4.84
C ALA A 5 -24.15 40.03 5.49
N PRO A 6 -25.09 39.15 5.90
CA PRO A 6 -24.77 37.85 6.52
C PRO A 6 -23.80 36.99 5.69
N GLN A 7 -23.90 37.07 4.37
CA GLN A 7 -23.05 36.39 3.39
C GLN A 7 -21.74 37.13 3.06
N GLY A 8 -21.57 38.37 3.52
CA GLY A 8 -20.40 39.20 3.22
C GLY A 8 -19.10 38.62 3.78
N ARG A 9 -19.13 38.10 5.02
CA ARG A 9 -17.97 37.46 5.66
C ARG A 9 -17.55 36.15 4.95
N PRO A 10 -18.46 35.19 4.67
CA PRO A 10 -18.15 34.00 3.87
C PRO A 10 -17.51 34.32 2.51
N LEU A 11 -18.06 35.28 1.75
CA LEU A 11 -17.54 35.66 0.44
C LEU A 11 -16.11 36.20 0.50
N ARG A 12 -15.77 37.00 1.53
CA ARG A 12 -14.41 37.48 1.75
C ARG A 12 -13.43 36.35 2.07
N ARG A 13 -13.84 35.38 2.89
CA ARG A 13 -13.00 34.21 3.22
C ARG A 13 -12.74 33.35 2.00
N ILE A 14 -13.77 33.11 1.19
CA ILE A 14 -13.63 32.40 -0.10
C ILE A 14 -12.59 33.11 -0.96
N ALA A 15 -12.76 34.42 -1.18
CA ALA A 15 -11.86 35.22 -2.01
C ALA A 15 -10.41 35.23 -1.50
N ASP A 16 -10.21 35.37 -0.19
CA ASP A 16 -8.87 35.38 0.40
C ASP A 16 -8.19 34.00 0.32
N HIS A 17 -8.92 32.93 0.65
CA HIS A 17 -8.37 31.57 0.63
C HIS A 17 -8.10 31.08 -0.78
N ILE A 18 -8.99 31.34 -1.76
CA ILE A 18 -8.72 30.96 -3.16
C ILE A 18 -7.54 31.75 -3.74
N ARG A 19 -7.36 33.00 -3.32
CA ARG A 19 -6.17 33.78 -3.67
C ARG A 19 -4.91 33.11 -3.12
N ALA A 20 -4.87 32.79 -1.82
CA ALA A 20 -3.72 32.11 -1.22
C ALA A 20 -3.42 30.76 -1.91
N VAL A 21 -4.45 29.93 -2.12
CA VAL A 21 -4.33 28.64 -2.82
C VAL A 21 -3.80 28.83 -4.25
N THR A 22 -4.28 29.83 -4.98
CA THR A 22 -3.82 30.10 -6.35
C THR A 22 -2.32 30.37 -6.41
N PHE A 23 -1.81 31.19 -5.49
CA PHE A 23 -0.38 31.47 -5.39
C PHE A 23 0.40 30.22 -4.97
N SER A 24 -0.05 29.51 -3.92
CA SER A 24 0.65 28.33 -3.45
C SER A 24 0.77 27.24 -4.51
N VAL A 25 -0.31 26.97 -5.25
CA VAL A 25 -0.31 25.96 -6.33
C VAL A 25 0.52 26.44 -7.52
N HIS A 26 0.50 27.74 -7.85
CA HIS A 26 1.39 28.31 -8.86
C HIS A 26 2.87 28.10 -8.51
N GLU A 27 3.22 28.29 -7.24
CA GLU A 27 4.58 28.09 -6.70
C GLU A 27 4.93 26.60 -6.49
N GLY A 28 4.05 25.67 -6.86
CA GLY A 28 4.30 24.23 -6.79
C GLY A 28 3.97 23.58 -5.45
N VAL A 29 3.13 24.21 -4.62
CA VAL A 29 2.58 23.59 -3.41
C VAL A 29 1.16 23.13 -3.68
N ASP A 30 1.03 21.87 -4.11
CA ASP A 30 -0.28 21.23 -4.37
C ASP A 30 -0.99 20.82 -3.05
N PRO A 31 -2.33 20.76 -3.01
CA PRO A 31 -3.08 20.26 -1.86
C PRO A 31 -2.69 18.81 -1.46
N GLY A 32 -2.17 18.63 -0.24
CA GLY A 32 -1.58 17.38 0.26
C GLY A 32 -1.94 17.04 1.71
N SER A 33 -1.37 15.95 2.25
CA SER A 33 -1.60 15.50 3.64
C SER A 33 -0.47 15.88 4.60
N GLU A 34 0.65 16.42 4.11
CA GLU A 34 1.85 16.68 4.90
C GLU A 34 2.30 18.13 4.75
N LYS A 35 2.92 18.68 5.80
CA LYS A 35 3.59 20.00 5.85
C LYS A 35 2.78 21.14 5.21
N GLU A 36 3.40 21.95 4.34
CA GLU A 36 2.76 23.07 3.64
C GLU A 36 1.59 22.65 2.75
N SER A 37 1.68 21.47 2.12
CA SER A 37 0.61 20.92 1.28
C SER A 37 -0.67 20.65 2.07
N TYR A 38 -0.55 20.26 3.35
CA TYR A 38 -1.70 20.15 4.26
C TYR A 38 -2.37 21.51 4.50
N ILE A 39 -1.60 22.58 4.65
CA ILE A 39 -2.15 23.93 4.85
C ILE A 39 -2.91 24.39 3.59
N VAL A 40 -2.34 24.18 2.40
CA VAL A 40 -3.01 24.52 1.13
C VAL A 40 -4.32 23.75 0.99
N ARG A 41 -4.32 22.44 1.26
CA ARG A 41 -5.53 21.61 1.29
C ARG A 41 -6.56 22.13 2.30
N GLN A 42 -6.12 22.53 3.49
CA GLN A 42 -7.00 23.05 4.54
C GLN A 42 -7.66 24.38 4.13
N LEU A 43 -6.91 25.31 3.54
CA LEU A 43 -7.44 26.59 3.05
C LEU A 43 -8.46 26.39 1.93
N LEU A 44 -8.15 25.51 0.97
CA LEU A 44 -9.05 25.16 -0.13
C LEU A 44 -10.35 24.56 0.41
N ARG A 45 -10.28 23.56 1.29
CA ARG A 45 -11.47 22.95 1.89
C ARG A 45 -12.27 23.91 2.77
N ARG A 46 -11.64 24.87 3.43
CA ARG A 46 -12.33 25.94 4.17
C ARG A 46 -13.09 26.88 3.24
N ALA A 47 -12.51 27.24 2.09
CA ALA A 47 -13.22 28.02 1.08
C ALA A 47 -14.42 27.25 0.50
N LEU A 48 -14.23 25.95 0.22
CA LEU A 48 -15.31 25.06 -0.21
C LEU A 48 -16.43 24.98 0.82
N LEU A 49 -16.07 24.85 2.10
CA LEU A 49 -17.02 24.80 3.20
C LEU A 49 -17.92 26.05 3.24
N GLU A 50 -17.33 27.24 3.13
CA GLU A 50 -18.09 28.49 3.08
C GLU A 50 -19.06 28.50 1.87
N GLY A 51 -18.59 28.05 0.70
CA GLY A 51 -19.45 27.90 -0.49
C GLY A 51 -20.59 26.91 -0.29
N TYR A 52 -20.29 25.76 0.32
CA TYR A 52 -21.26 24.71 0.63
C TYR A 52 -22.35 25.21 1.58
N LEU A 53 -21.97 25.94 2.63
CA LEU A 53 -22.92 26.55 3.58
C LEU A 53 -23.79 27.64 2.93
N LEU A 54 -23.29 28.30 1.89
CA LEU A 54 -24.05 29.24 1.06
C LEU A 54 -24.93 28.54 -0.01
N GLY A 55 -24.89 27.21 -0.09
CA GLY A 55 -25.71 26.41 -1.01
C GLY A 55 -25.05 26.07 -2.34
N ARG A 56 -23.74 26.27 -2.51
CA ARG A 56 -22.99 25.77 -3.67
C ARG A 56 -22.54 24.34 -3.42
N GLN A 57 -23.18 23.39 -4.09
CA GLN A 57 -22.91 21.95 -3.92
C GLN A 57 -22.10 21.33 -5.08
N ASP A 58 -21.76 22.14 -6.08
CA ASP A 58 -20.90 21.75 -7.20
C ASP A 58 -19.53 22.45 -7.10
N PRO A 59 -18.45 21.86 -7.67
CA PRO A 59 -17.15 22.51 -7.80
C PRO A 59 -17.26 23.90 -8.44
N PHE A 60 -16.68 24.92 -7.79
CA PHE A 60 -16.80 26.31 -8.24
C PHE A 60 -15.56 27.17 -7.98
N LEU A 61 -14.69 26.82 -7.04
CA LEU A 61 -13.49 27.60 -6.72
C LEU A 61 -12.50 27.65 -7.89
N HIS A 62 -12.37 26.57 -8.67
CA HIS A 62 -11.52 26.57 -9.87
C HIS A 62 -11.93 27.66 -10.87
N THR A 63 -13.22 27.99 -10.95
CA THR A 63 -13.72 29.07 -11.82
C THR A 63 -13.30 30.46 -11.36
N LEU A 64 -12.86 30.60 -10.11
CA LEU A 64 -12.38 31.86 -9.54
C LEU A 64 -10.88 32.09 -9.79
N VAL A 65 -10.12 31.05 -10.15
CA VAL A 65 -8.68 31.17 -10.42
C VAL A 65 -8.37 32.22 -11.51
N PRO A 66 -9.06 32.25 -12.67
CA PRO A 66 -8.83 33.29 -13.66
C PRO A 66 -9.06 34.70 -13.13
N ALA A 67 -10.08 34.90 -12.29
CA ALA A 67 -10.39 36.21 -11.71
C ALA A 67 -9.32 36.65 -10.69
N VAL A 68 -8.74 35.72 -9.93
CA VAL A 68 -7.59 36.00 -9.04
C VAL A 68 -6.39 36.43 -9.86
N VAL A 69 -6.07 35.71 -10.94
CA VAL A 69 -4.93 36.03 -11.80
C VAL A 69 -5.12 37.38 -12.46
N ASP A 70 -6.32 37.68 -12.98
CA ASP A 70 -6.63 38.98 -13.56
C ASP A 70 -6.44 40.15 -12.58
N ALA A 71 -6.76 39.94 -11.30
CA ALA A 71 -6.58 40.95 -10.26
C ALA A 71 -5.10 41.16 -9.86
N MET A 72 -4.26 40.14 -10.02
CA MET A 72 -2.89 40.12 -9.47
C MET A 72 -1.79 40.24 -10.54
N LYS A 73 -2.10 39.98 -11.82
CA LYS A 73 -1.13 39.94 -12.93
C LYS A 73 -0.29 41.20 -13.14
N SER A 74 -0.75 42.36 -12.65
CA SER A 74 0.04 43.60 -12.75
C SER A 74 1.28 43.58 -11.86
N ALA A 75 1.23 42.89 -10.72
CA ALA A 75 2.35 42.76 -9.79
C ALA A 75 3.06 41.41 -9.94
N TYR A 76 2.34 40.38 -10.39
CA TYR A 76 2.82 39.00 -10.56
C TYR A 76 2.45 38.46 -11.95
N PRO A 77 3.11 38.92 -13.04
CA PRO A 77 2.78 38.51 -14.41
C PRO A 77 2.84 36.99 -14.64
N GLU A 78 3.76 36.31 -13.97
CA GLU A 78 4.05 34.87 -14.05
C GLU A 78 2.86 33.98 -13.71
N LEU A 79 1.90 34.47 -12.90
CA LEU A 79 0.66 33.74 -12.58
C LEU A 79 -0.14 33.37 -13.83
N SER A 80 0.03 34.12 -14.92
CA SER A 80 -0.66 33.88 -16.20
C SER A 80 -0.20 32.59 -16.88
N GLU A 81 0.99 32.08 -16.54
CA GLU A 81 1.58 30.90 -17.18
C GLU A 81 0.96 29.59 -16.70
N THR A 82 0.38 29.57 -15.49
CA THR A 82 -0.08 28.33 -14.85
C THR A 82 -1.59 28.26 -14.63
N VAL A 83 -2.38 29.21 -15.15
CA VAL A 83 -3.83 29.33 -14.89
C VAL A 83 -4.57 27.99 -15.06
N SER A 84 -4.38 27.34 -16.21
CA SER A 84 -5.05 26.06 -16.51
C SER A 84 -4.62 24.93 -15.58
N SER A 85 -3.33 24.89 -15.21
CA SER A 85 -2.80 23.88 -14.29
C SER A 85 -3.36 24.08 -12.88
N VAL A 86 -3.31 25.32 -12.38
CA VAL A 86 -3.81 25.68 -11.04
C VAL A 86 -5.32 25.41 -10.94
N ALA A 87 -6.09 25.86 -11.94
CA ALA A 87 -7.53 25.61 -11.98
C ALA A 87 -7.84 24.09 -11.98
N GLY A 88 -7.10 23.29 -12.76
CA GLY A 88 -7.25 21.85 -12.76
C GLY A 88 -6.90 21.17 -11.43
N THR A 89 -5.84 21.61 -10.74
CA THR A 89 -5.50 21.13 -9.39
C THR A 89 -6.60 21.47 -8.39
N VAL A 90 -7.10 22.71 -8.43
CA VAL A 90 -8.20 23.15 -7.55
C VAL A 90 -9.44 22.30 -7.81
N GLU A 91 -9.88 22.18 -9.07
CA GLU A 91 -11.06 21.39 -9.45
C GLU A 91 -10.97 19.93 -9.00
N ALA A 92 -9.77 19.33 -9.08
CA ALA A 92 -9.54 17.96 -8.65
C ALA A 92 -9.72 17.77 -7.13
N GLU A 93 -9.14 18.67 -6.31
CA GLU A 93 -9.33 18.63 -4.85
C GLU A 93 -10.77 19.01 -4.47
N GLU A 94 -11.42 19.94 -5.19
CA GLU A 94 -12.84 20.26 -4.99
C GLU A 94 -13.70 19.02 -5.16
N SER A 95 -13.57 18.34 -6.30
CA SER A 95 -14.31 17.13 -6.63
C SER A 95 -14.06 16.02 -5.60
N GLN A 96 -12.81 15.87 -5.14
CA GLN A 96 -12.46 14.90 -4.10
C GLN A 96 -13.13 15.23 -2.77
N PHE A 97 -13.11 16.50 -2.36
CA PHE A 97 -13.71 16.93 -1.11
C PHE A 97 -15.23 16.77 -1.12
N PHE A 98 -15.91 17.14 -2.22
CA PHE A 98 -17.36 16.90 -2.34
C PHE A 98 -17.70 15.41 -2.22
N GLY A 99 -16.94 14.53 -2.89
CA GLY A 99 -17.11 13.08 -2.72
C GLY A 99 -16.87 12.60 -1.28
N THR A 100 -15.94 13.22 -0.56
CA THR A 100 -15.75 12.99 0.89
C THR A 100 -16.97 13.45 1.70
N VAL A 101 -17.48 14.66 1.44
CA VAL A 101 -18.66 15.21 2.13
C VAL A 101 -19.87 14.31 1.92
N GLU A 102 -20.11 13.83 0.69
CA GLU A 102 -21.20 12.89 0.39
C GLU A 102 -21.11 11.60 1.21
N ARG A 103 -19.92 10.97 1.27
CA ARG A 103 -19.71 9.72 2.02
C ARG A 103 -19.89 9.92 3.53
N GLY A 104 -19.25 10.92 4.10
CA GLY A 104 -19.30 11.14 5.54
C GLY A 104 -20.62 11.76 6.02
N MET A 105 -21.48 12.27 5.12
CA MET A 105 -22.81 12.78 5.50
C MET A 105 -23.70 11.69 6.11
N SER A 106 -23.58 10.45 5.64
CA SER A 106 -24.30 9.31 6.22
C SER A 106 -23.89 9.07 7.68
N GLN A 107 -22.59 9.12 7.96
CA GLN A 107 -22.05 8.92 9.31
C GLN A 107 -22.36 10.11 10.22
N PHE A 108 -22.29 11.34 9.70
CA PHE A 108 -22.73 12.54 10.43
C PHE A 108 -24.21 12.45 10.84
N ASN A 109 -25.10 12.08 9.91
CA ASN A 109 -26.53 11.92 10.21
C ASN A 109 -26.78 10.85 11.28
N GLN A 110 -26.02 9.74 11.25
CA GLN A 110 -26.08 8.71 12.27
C GLN A 110 -25.66 9.22 13.66
N SER A 111 -24.60 10.03 13.75
CA SER A 111 -24.19 10.67 15.00
C SER A 111 -25.24 11.65 15.51
N VAL A 112 -25.90 12.40 14.61
CA VAL A 112 -27.02 13.29 14.97
C VAL A 112 -28.22 12.50 15.52
N GLU A 113 -28.61 11.40 14.88
CA GLU A 113 -29.70 10.53 15.36
C GLU A 113 -29.38 9.89 16.71
N THR A 114 -28.14 9.46 16.90
CA THR A 114 -27.65 8.88 18.16
C THR A 114 -27.67 9.91 19.29
N ALA A 115 -27.23 11.15 19.04
CA ALA A 115 -27.29 12.23 20.03
C ALA A 115 -28.74 12.56 20.40
N ARG A 116 -29.64 12.65 19.40
CA ARG A 116 -31.07 12.94 19.63
C ARG A 116 -31.79 11.83 20.40
N SER A 117 -31.58 10.58 20.03
CA SER A 117 -32.21 9.42 20.67
C SER A 117 -31.73 9.21 22.12
N SER A 118 -30.51 9.63 22.44
CA SER A 118 -29.97 9.62 23.80
C SER A 118 -30.29 10.87 24.64
N GLY A 119 -31.00 11.86 24.07
CA GLY A 119 -31.32 13.11 24.74
C GLY A 119 -30.13 14.07 24.92
N SER A 120 -29.01 13.81 24.22
CA SER A 120 -27.82 14.66 24.24
C SER A 120 -27.95 15.83 23.26
N SER A 121 -27.52 17.03 23.67
CA SER A 121 -27.35 18.20 22.81
C SER A 121 -25.94 18.31 22.21
N THR A 122 -25.12 17.27 22.38
CA THR A 122 -23.71 17.25 21.99
C THR A 122 -23.36 15.97 21.24
N ILE A 123 -22.75 16.12 20.06
CA ILE A 123 -22.11 15.06 19.30
C ILE A 123 -20.77 14.72 19.99
N PRO A 124 -20.53 13.44 20.32
CA PRO A 124 -19.28 13.01 20.95
C PRO A 124 -18.03 13.40 20.13
N GLY A 125 -16.95 13.76 20.82
CA GLY A 125 -15.70 14.15 20.17
C GLY A 125 -15.05 12.98 19.43
N ARG A 126 -15.27 11.74 19.88
CA ARG A 126 -14.85 10.53 19.16
C ARG A 126 -15.50 10.35 17.78
N ASP A 127 -16.77 10.77 17.64
CA ASP A 127 -17.51 10.64 16.38
C ASP A 127 -17.01 11.72 15.41
N ALA A 128 -16.83 12.95 15.92
CA ALA A 128 -16.20 14.04 15.16
C ALA A 128 -14.75 13.72 14.78
N PHE A 129 -14.01 13.04 15.65
CA PHE A 129 -12.66 12.56 15.38
C PHE A 129 -12.64 11.49 14.27
N THR A 130 -13.60 10.57 14.29
CA THR A 130 -13.76 9.54 13.24
C THR A 130 -14.09 10.19 11.89
N LEU A 131 -15.07 11.10 11.87
CA LEU A 131 -15.41 11.88 10.67
C LEU A 131 -14.18 12.63 10.13
N HIS A 132 -13.36 13.22 10.99
CA HIS A 132 -12.16 13.94 10.56
C HIS A 132 -11.05 13.02 10.05
N THR A 133 -10.73 11.97 10.79
CA THR A 133 -9.55 11.13 10.50
C THR A 133 -9.81 10.03 9.48
N GLN A 134 -11.00 9.43 9.48
CA GLN A 134 -11.35 8.32 8.58
C GLN A 134 -12.06 8.80 7.32
N GLU A 135 -13.03 9.70 7.46
CA GLU A 135 -13.83 10.18 6.33
C GLU A 135 -13.25 11.44 5.68
N GLY A 136 -12.40 12.19 6.40
CA GLY A 136 -11.76 13.41 5.90
C GLY A 136 -12.59 14.69 6.05
N PHE A 137 -13.60 14.70 6.93
CA PHE A 137 -14.40 15.88 7.26
C PHE A 137 -13.57 16.94 7.96
N LEU A 138 -13.79 18.21 7.61
CA LEU A 138 -13.29 19.29 8.46
C LEU A 138 -14.10 19.32 9.76
N ILE A 139 -13.43 19.46 10.90
CA ILE A 139 -14.12 19.63 12.19
C ILE A 139 -15.08 20.83 12.15
N GLU A 140 -14.69 21.90 11.45
CA GLU A 140 -15.53 23.09 11.27
C GLU A 140 -16.82 22.78 10.47
N LEU A 141 -16.78 21.82 9.53
CA LEU A 141 -17.98 21.36 8.82
C LEU A 141 -18.90 20.59 9.77
N THR A 142 -18.35 19.68 10.57
CA THR A 142 -19.11 18.94 11.57
C THR A 142 -19.80 19.88 12.57
N GLU A 143 -19.09 20.91 13.05
CA GLU A 143 -19.65 21.93 13.94
C GLU A 143 -20.75 22.77 13.28
N ALA A 144 -20.52 23.24 12.05
CA ALA A 144 -21.49 24.05 11.32
C ALA A 144 -22.78 23.25 11.01
N LEU A 145 -22.65 21.98 10.64
CA LEU A 145 -23.80 21.10 10.42
C LEU A 145 -24.51 20.78 11.75
N ALA A 146 -23.76 20.47 12.81
CA ALA A 146 -24.34 20.20 14.13
C ALA A 146 -25.18 21.39 14.62
N ALA A 147 -24.69 22.62 14.44
CA ALA A 147 -25.39 23.84 14.81
C ALA A 147 -26.74 23.99 14.08
N ARG A 148 -26.83 23.60 12.80
CA ARG A 148 -28.11 23.59 12.05
C ARG A 148 -29.14 22.61 12.62
N HIS A 149 -28.67 21.57 13.31
CA HIS A 149 -29.50 20.60 14.01
C HIS A 149 -29.74 20.95 15.49
N ASN A 150 -29.29 22.13 15.94
CA ASN A 150 -29.27 22.59 17.33
C ASN A 150 -28.42 21.70 18.26
N LEU A 151 -27.33 21.15 17.73
CA LEU A 151 -26.36 20.33 18.45
C LEU A 151 -24.99 21.03 18.50
N SER A 152 -24.18 20.72 19.50
CA SER A 152 -22.78 21.10 19.61
C SER A 152 -21.86 19.89 19.40
N VAL A 153 -20.56 20.10 19.25
CA VAL A 153 -19.56 19.02 19.17
C VAL A 153 -18.66 19.09 20.40
N ASP A 154 -18.36 17.96 21.03
CA ASP A 154 -17.39 17.93 22.14
C ASP A 154 -15.96 18.11 21.61
N ARG A 155 -15.53 19.37 21.60
CA ARG A 155 -14.21 19.75 21.11
C ARG A 155 -13.07 19.32 22.02
N SER A 156 -13.34 19.14 23.32
CA SER A 156 -12.29 18.77 24.27
C SER A 156 -11.91 17.30 24.11
N GLU A 157 -12.89 16.41 23.96
CA GLU A 157 -12.65 14.99 23.66
C GLU A 157 -11.99 14.80 22.28
N TYR A 158 -12.43 15.57 21.26
CA TYR A 158 -11.84 15.53 19.92
C TYR A 158 -10.34 15.91 19.93
N ASN A 159 -9.97 17.02 20.58
CA ASN A 159 -8.58 17.49 20.62
C ASN A 159 -7.67 16.45 21.30
N ARG A 160 -8.12 15.85 22.41
CA ARG A 160 -7.37 14.81 23.12
C ARG A 160 -7.07 13.60 22.21
N LEU A 161 -8.06 13.15 21.44
CA LEU A 161 -7.90 12.02 20.52
C LEU A 161 -6.98 12.36 19.33
N LEU A 162 -7.01 13.61 18.86
CA LEU A 162 -6.10 14.09 17.82
C LEU A 162 -4.65 14.10 18.32
N ASP A 163 -4.40 14.60 19.53
CA ASP A 163 -3.07 14.62 20.15
C ASP A 163 -2.52 13.19 20.32
N GLU A 164 -3.36 12.24 20.75
CA GLU A 164 -3.00 10.81 20.86
C GLU A 164 -2.70 10.16 19.50
N HIS A 165 -3.40 10.58 18.43
CA HIS A 165 -3.19 10.06 17.07
C HIS A 165 -1.88 10.57 16.44
N VAL A 166 -1.57 11.86 16.63
CA VAL A 166 -0.31 12.47 16.20
C VAL A 166 0.87 11.86 16.96
N GLY A 167 0.73 11.63 18.27
CA GLY A 167 1.78 11.01 19.10
C GLY A 167 2.14 9.56 18.73
N ARG A 168 1.22 8.80 18.10
CA ARG A 168 1.44 7.39 17.71
C ARG A 168 1.99 7.21 16.28
N SER A 169 1.83 8.20 15.41
CA SER A 169 2.24 8.14 14.00
C SER A 169 3.68 8.65 13.77
N GLY A 170 4.26 9.40 14.71
CA GLY A 170 5.61 9.98 14.61
C GLY A 170 6.74 9.04 15.07
N ARG A 171 7.17 8.11 14.21
CA ARG A 171 8.40 7.31 14.45
C ARG A 171 9.71 8.11 14.23
N GLY A 172 9.62 9.45 14.08
CA GLY A 172 10.73 10.41 13.89
C GLY A 172 11.00 11.33 15.10
N ASN A 173 10.43 11.02 16.27
CA ASN A 173 10.31 11.93 17.42
C ASN A 173 11.57 12.66 17.91
N PHE A 174 12.79 12.16 17.71
CA PHE A 174 13.97 12.87 18.22
C PHE A 174 14.37 14.05 17.32
N ALA A 175 14.48 13.85 16.00
CA ALA A 175 14.81 14.91 15.06
C ALA A 175 13.73 16.01 15.06
N ASP A 176 12.46 15.63 14.91
CA ASP A 176 11.34 16.59 14.87
C ASP A 176 11.17 17.38 16.19
N SER A 177 11.53 16.80 17.34
CA SER A 177 11.41 17.49 18.64
C SER A 177 12.61 18.33 19.03
N VAL A 178 13.81 18.06 18.47
CA VAL A 178 14.98 18.92 18.60
C VAL A 178 14.90 20.11 17.64
N MET A 179 14.27 19.91 16.47
CA MET A 179 13.97 20.95 15.47
C MET A 179 12.84 21.91 15.91
N ALA A 180 12.04 21.52 16.91
CA ALA A 180 11.03 22.38 17.51
C ALA A 180 11.68 23.39 18.46
N GLU A 181 11.49 24.68 18.18
CA GLU A 181 12.04 25.89 18.83
C GLU A 181 12.44 25.70 20.31
N GLY A 182 13.75 25.59 20.56
CA GLY A 182 14.30 25.63 21.93
C GLY A 182 15.83 25.78 21.97
N PRO A 183 16.63 24.73 21.64
CA PRO A 183 18.09 24.77 21.81
C PRO A 183 18.86 25.26 20.56
N LEU A 184 18.33 25.05 19.36
CA LEU A 184 19.04 25.26 18.10
C LEU A 184 19.29 26.74 17.76
N ASP A 185 18.37 27.64 18.14
CA ASP A 185 18.54 29.09 17.90
C ASP A 185 19.68 29.70 18.71
N ALA A 186 19.98 29.16 19.89
CA ALA A 186 21.12 29.59 20.70
C ALA A 186 22.45 29.19 20.03
N LEU A 187 22.52 27.97 19.47
CA LEU A 187 23.67 27.51 18.71
C LEU A 187 23.86 28.32 17.43
N ARG A 188 22.80 28.54 16.64
CA ARG A 188 22.86 29.32 15.40
C ARG A 188 23.45 30.72 15.59
N LYS A 189 23.08 31.41 16.67
CA LYS A 189 23.61 32.74 17.00
C LYS A 189 25.08 32.74 17.41
N THR A 190 25.60 31.60 17.86
CA THR A 190 26.94 31.50 18.46
C THR A 190 27.97 30.89 17.50
N SER A 191 27.59 29.90 16.68
CA SER A 191 28.52 29.15 15.82
C SER A 191 28.57 29.61 14.35
N GLY A 192 27.55 30.33 13.86
CA GLY A 192 27.49 30.78 12.46
C GLY A 192 27.20 29.68 11.43
N GLY A 193 26.77 28.49 11.86
CA GLY A 193 26.43 27.35 10.99
C GLY A 193 27.45 26.22 11.00
N THR A 194 27.24 25.21 10.15
CA THR A 194 28.17 24.09 9.91
C THR A 194 28.69 24.12 8.47
N THR A 195 30.01 24.11 8.28
CA THR A 195 30.63 24.01 6.96
C THR A 195 30.61 22.56 6.47
N PHE A 196 29.92 22.31 5.36
CA PHE A 196 29.85 20.97 4.77
C PHE A 196 31.05 20.68 3.86
N LEU A 197 31.83 19.65 4.20
CA LEU A 197 33.04 19.22 3.49
C LEU A 197 32.81 17.94 2.65
N GLY A 198 31.61 17.37 2.72
CA GLY A 198 31.31 16.01 2.23
C GLY A 198 31.22 15.85 0.71
N TYR A 199 31.34 16.94 -0.05
CA TYR A 199 31.46 16.89 -1.50
C TYR A 199 32.80 16.29 -1.93
N GLU A 200 33.88 16.63 -1.25
CA GLU A 200 35.25 16.23 -1.61
C GLU A 200 35.83 15.17 -0.67
N HIS A 201 35.38 15.16 0.59
CA HIS A 201 35.98 14.34 1.64
C HIS A 201 34.93 13.43 2.31
N THR A 202 35.35 12.25 2.77
CA THR A 202 34.55 11.37 3.65
C THR A 202 35.09 11.32 5.07
N GLY A 203 36.23 11.98 5.33
CA GLY A 203 36.77 12.19 6.66
C GLY A 203 37.31 13.60 6.83
N ALA A 204 37.05 14.23 7.97
CA ALA A 204 37.61 15.54 8.34
C ALA A 204 37.68 15.71 9.87
N GLU A 205 38.44 16.68 10.33
CA GLU A 205 38.41 17.12 11.73
C GLU A 205 37.38 18.25 11.90
N GLY A 206 36.59 18.18 12.96
CA GLY A 206 35.64 19.22 13.35
C GLY A 206 35.65 19.43 14.86
N GLU A 207 35.30 20.63 15.29
CA GLU A 207 35.15 21.02 16.69
C GLU A 207 33.68 20.93 17.11
N VAL A 208 33.42 20.36 18.28
CA VAL A 208 32.06 20.25 18.84
C VAL A 208 31.58 21.64 19.24
N VAL A 209 30.56 22.15 18.56
CA VAL A 209 29.94 23.45 18.90
C VAL A 209 28.74 23.31 19.83
N GLY A 210 28.14 22.13 19.88
CA GLY A 210 26.98 21.87 20.73
C GLY A 210 26.65 20.39 20.87
N ILE A 211 26.10 20.04 22.02
CA ILE A 211 25.61 18.70 22.33
C ILE A 211 24.17 18.85 22.83
N ILE A 212 23.26 18.07 22.26
CA ILE A 212 21.85 18.08 22.62
C ILE A 212 21.44 16.69 23.06
N ALA A 213 21.12 16.56 24.36
CA ALA A 213 20.61 15.35 24.98
C ALA A 213 19.29 15.66 25.69
N GLU A 214 18.35 14.73 25.70
CA GLU A 214 17.01 14.92 26.32
C GLU A 214 16.30 16.22 25.87
N LYS A 215 16.53 16.64 24.62
CA LYS A 215 16.00 17.88 24.00
C LYS A 215 16.52 19.18 24.62
N GLN A 216 17.63 19.15 25.34
CA GLN A 216 18.29 20.32 25.93
C GLN A 216 19.76 20.38 25.52
N LEU A 217 20.31 21.59 25.48
CA LEU A 217 21.75 21.80 25.34
C LEU A 217 22.44 21.35 26.63
N VAL A 218 23.49 20.55 26.49
CA VAL A 218 24.29 20.05 27.63
C VAL A 218 25.75 20.43 27.48
N ASP A 219 26.41 20.70 28.61
CA ASP A 219 27.82 21.11 28.67
C ASP A 219 28.81 19.93 28.61
N SER A 220 28.35 18.73 28.96
CA SER A 220 29.12 17.48 28.80
C SER A 220 28.21 16.27 28.63
N LEU A 221 28.76 15.19 28.09
CA LEU A 221 28.13 13.88 27.98
C LEU A 221 29.14 12.80 28.38
N GLU A 222 28.98 12.22 29.56
CA GLU A 222 29.95 11.28 30.18
C GLU A 222 29.49 9.82 30.16
N GLU A 223 28.19 9.54 29.98
CA GLU A 223 27.64 8.17 30.05
C GLU A 223 27.67 7.48 28.67
N ALA A 224 28.51 6.45 28.54
CA ALA A 224 28.44 5.51 27.43
C ALA A 224 27.14 4.69 27.51
N GLY A 225 26.37 4.65 26.41
CA GLY A 225 25.17 3.80 26.31
C GLY A 225 23.84 4.44 26.72
N HIS A 226 23.68 5.76 26.61
CA HIS A 226 22.36 6.40 26.66
C HIS A 226 21.35 5.65 25.77
N ARG A 227 20.20 5.30 26.35
CA ARG A 227 19.10 4.66 25.60
C ARG A 227 18.52 5.58 24.54
N ASP A 228 18.49 6.88 24.84
CA ASP A 228 17.97 7.90 23.95
C ASP A 228 19.06 8.42 23.01
N THR A 229 18.65 8.77 21.79
CA THR A 229 19.54 9.37 20.78
C THR A 229 20.02 10.74 21.26
N VAL A 230 21.29 11.05 20.99
CA VAL A 230 21.91 12.35 21.25
C VAL A 230 22.25 13.02 19.92
N ALA A 231 22.13 14.34 19.83
CA ALA A 231 22.61 15.10 18.68
C ALA A 231 23.92 15.83 19.01
N VAL A 232 24.92 15.67 18.14
CA VAL A 232 26.19 16.40 18.21
C VAL A 232 26.27 17.35 17.02
N VAL A 233 26.65 18.60 17.25
CA VAL A 233 26.83 19.61 16.21
C VAL A 233 28.31 19.96 16.11
N LEU A 234 28.84 19.96 14.89
CA LEU A 234 30.22 20.34 14.58
C LEU A 234 30.24 21.67 13.82
N ASP A 235 31.35 22.41 13.91
CA ASP A 235 31.62 23.60 13.09
C ASP A 235 31.81 23.26 11.61
N GLN A 236 32.37 22.09 11.31
CA GLN A 236 32.52 21.54 9.97
C GLN A 236 32.44 20.00 9.98
N THR A 237 31.92 19.41 8.91
CA THR A 237 31.72 17.95 8.85
C THR A 237 31.66 17.42 7.41
N PRO A 238 32.15 16.20 7.14
CA PRO A 238 31.93 15.51 5.88
C PRO A 238 30.56 14.82 5.81
N PHE A 239 29.79 14.74 6.91
CA PHE A 239 28.49 14.07 6.95
C PHE A 239 27.42 14.92 6.26
N TYR A 240 26.71 14.32 5.31
CA TYR A 240 25.59 14.96 4.63
C TYR A 240 24.36 14.85 5.53
N GLY A 241 23.76 15.99 5.86
CA GLY A 241 22.46 16.04 6.53
C GLY A 241 21.34 15.78 5.53
N GLU A 242 20.37 14.94 5.91
CA GLU A 242 19.24 14.55 5.05
C GLU A 242 18.56 15.77 4.42
N ALA A 243 18.52 15.79 3.08
CA ALA A 243 17.95 16.87 2.28
C ALA A 243 17.85 16.47 0.80
N GLY A 244 16.87 17.04 0.08
CA GLY A 244 16.71 16.84 -1.36
C GLY A 244 16.45 15.37 -1.75
N GLY A 245 15.83 14.61 -0.86
CA GLY A 245 15.58 13.16 -1.02
C GLY A 245 16.77 12.26 -0.68
N GLN A 246 17.98 12.78 -0.50
CA GLN A 246 19.13 11.99 -0.05
C GLN A 246 19.10 11.81 1.47
N VAL A 247 19.15 10.56 1.95
CA VAL A 247 19.21 10.28 3.40
C VAL A 247 20.51 10.75 4.04
N GLY A 248 20.45 10.99 5.35
CA GLY A 248 21.59 11.35 6.18
C GLY A 248 22.69 10.29 6.17
N ASP A 249 23.93 10.74 6.35
CA ASP A 249 25.06 9.84 6.51
C ASP A 249 25.13 9.18 7.89
N THR A 250 25.80 8.03 7.90
CA THR A 250 26.15 7.27 9.10
C THR A 250 27.67 7.13 9.19
N GLY A 251 28.18 6.88 10.40
CA GLY A 251 29.61 6.79 10.59
C GLY A 251 30.04 6.92 12.05
N LEU A 252 31.23 7.47 12.25
CA LEU A 252 31.87 7.60 13.55
C LEU A 252 32.47 9.00 13.74
N LEU A 253 32.33 9.54 14.95
CA LEU A 253 33.12 10.64 15.45
C LEU A 253 34.08 10.09 16.51
N THR A 254 35.37 10.38 16.38
CA THR A 254 36.40 9.85 17.30
C THR A 254 37.37 10.93 17.73
N SER A 255 37.83 10.92 18.98
CA SER A 255 38.92 11.79 19.45
C SER A 255 40.22 11.00 19.66
N GLU A 256 41.35 11.70 19.70
CA GLU A 256 42.63 11.12 20.14
C GLU A 256 42.61 10.69 21.61
N SER A 257 41.77 11.32 22.44
CA SER A 257 41.58 10.98 23.86
C SER A 257 40.78 9.68 24.09
N GLY A 258 40.33 9.01 23.02
CA GLY A 258 39.60 7.74 23.10
C GLY A 258 38.08 7.89 23.16
N CYS A 259 37.54 9.08 22.90
CA CYS A 259 36.10 9.28 22.71
C CYS A 259 35.65 8.66 21.39
N ARG A 260 34.51 7.97 21.41
CA ARG A 260 33.91 7.33 20.25
C ARG A 260 32.39 7.47 20.28
N PHE A 261 31.87 8.20 19.30
CA PHE A 261 30.44 8.43 19.11
C PHE A 261 29.99 7.83 17.77
N ARG A 262 28.96 6.98 17.83
CA ARG A 262 28.36 6.32 16.67
C ARG A 262 27.25 7.18 16.11
N VAL A 263 27.44 7.67 14.89
CA VAL A 263 26.41 8.40 14.15
C VAL A 263 25.53 7.40 13.41
N ILE A 264 24.25 7.35 13.79
CA ILE A 264 23.24 6.47 13.18
C ILE A 264 22.39 7.20 12.14
N ASP A 265 22.36 8.53 12.18
CA ASP A 265 21.67 9.38 11.22
C ASP A 265 22.25 10.81 11.26
N THR A 266 22.10 11.56 10.18
CA THR A 266 22.53 12.95 10.09
C THR A 266 21.41 13.81 9.50
N GLN A 267 20.96 14.82 10.24
CA GLN A 267 19.85 15.68 9.83
C GLN A 267 20.33 17.11 9.60
N ARG A 268 19.69 17.82 8.67
CA ARG A 268 19.98 19.23 8.39
C ARG A 268 18.89 20.13 8.95
N ASP A 269 19.29 21.12 9.75
CA ASP A 269 18.39 22.14 10.29
C ASP A 269 18.93 23.54 9.95
N GLY A 270 18.38 24.15 8.89
CA GLY A 270 18.93 25.39 8.34
C GLY A 270 20.39 25.22 7.91
N ASP A 271 21.28 25.95 8.58
CA ASP A 271 22.74 25.88 8.34
C ASP A 271 23.47 24.92 9.29
N LEU A 272 22.77 24.29 10.25
CA LEU A 272 23.36 23.32 11.16
C LEU A 272 23.21 21.89 10.63
N ILE A 273 24.23 21.07 10.89
CA ILE A 273 24.20 19.63 10.64
C ILE A 273 24.24 18.89 11.97
N LEU A 274 23.16 18.15 12.25
CA LEU A 274 22.95 17.39 13.48
C LEU A 274 23.39 15.95 13.27
N HIS A 275 24.39 15.50 14.02
CA HIS A 275 24.87 14.11 14.01
C HIS A 275 24.12 13.35 15.10
N LEU A 276 23.13 12.56 14.72
CA LEU A 276 22.28 11.80 15.63
C LEU A 276 22.92 10.44 15.93
N GLY A 277 23.04 10.09 17.20
CA GLY A 277 23.82 8.93 17.57
C GLY A 277 23.87 8.59 19.03
N HIS A 278 24.83 7.73 19.37
CA HIS A 278 25.09 7.28 20.73
C HIS A 278 26.58 7.36 21.05
N LEU A 279 26.89 7.80 22.26
CA LEU A 279 28.24 7.74 22.81
C LEU A 279 28.54 6.29 23.19
N GLU A 280 29.52 5.68 22.52
CA GLU A 280 29.94 4.30 22.79
C GLU A 280 31.07 4.26 23.84
N GLN A 281 31.94 5.28 23.88
CA GLN A 281 33.07 5.36 24.80
C GLN A 281 33.54 6.82 24.99
N GLY A 282 34.02 7.15 26.18
CA GLY A 282 34.65 8.44 26.50
C GLY A 282 33.65 9.50 26.95
N GLU A 283 34.02 10.76 26.78
CA GLU A 283 33.21 11.94 27.12
C GLU A 283 33.19 12.89 25.92
N LEU A 284 32.08 13.60 25.72
CA LEU A 284 31.96 14.70 24.77
C LEU A 284 31.73 16.02 25.49
N THR A 285 32.47 17.06 25.09
CA THR A 285 32.31 18.44 25.57
C THR A 285 32.39 19.43 24.41
N PRO A 286 31.68 20.57 24.46
CA PRO A 286 31.89 21.66 23.51
C PRO A 286 33.36 22.11 23.49
N GLY A 287 33.88 22.43 22.30
CA GLY A 287 35.29 22.74 22.05
C GLY A 287 36.19 21.52 21.81
N MET A 288 35.68 20.30 22.00
CA MET A 288 36.45 19.09 21.72
C MET A 288 36.63 18.90 20.21
N LYS A 289 37.85 18.54 19.78
CA LYS A 289 38.13 18.15 18.40
C LYS A 289 37.84 16.68 18.17
N LEU A 290 37.04 16.40 17.15
CA LEU A 290 36.68 15.06 16.72
C LEU A 290 37.07 14.85 15.26
N LYS A 291 37.63 13.68 14.96
CA LYS A 291 37.73 13.16 13.62
C LYS A 291 36.40 12.52 13.22
N ALA A 292 35.71 13.16 12.29
CA ALA A 292 34.46 12.69 11.70
C ALA A 292 34.78 11.80 10.49
N THR A 293 34.28 10.56 10.48
CA THR A 293 34.48 9.58 9.39
C THR A 293 33.15 8.97 8.97
N VAL A 294 32.77 9.19 7.71
CA VAL A 294 31.56 8.66 7.08
C VAL A 294 31.77 7.20 6.67
N GLU A 295 30.70 6.41 6.67
CA GLU A 295 30.71 5.05 6.13
C GLU A 295 30.82 5.03 4.60
N ASP A 296 32.05 4.92 4.08
CA ASP A 296 32.39 5.04 2.65
C ASP A 296 31.56 4.15 1.71
N ASN A 297 31.32 2.90 2.09
CA ASN A 297 30.55 1.96 1.25
C ASN A 297 29.09 2.42 1.10
N ARG A 298 28.46 2.79 2.22
CA ARG A 298 27.08 3.30 2.24
C ARG A 298 26.99 4.63 1.49
N ARG A 299 27.92 5.56 1.72
CA ARG A 299 28.01 6.83 0.98
C ARG A 299 28.14 6.61 -0.52
N SER A 300 28.95 5.64 -0.93
CA SER A 300 29.13 5.31 -2.34
C SER A 300 27.85 4.77 -2.96
N GLY A 301 27.10 3.92 -2.25
CA GLY A 301 25.79 3.44 -2.70
C GLY A 301 24.75 4.54 -2.79
N ILE A 302 24.75 5.49 -1.84
CA ILE A 302 23.90 6.68 -1.90
C ILE A 302 24.25 7.54 -3.12
N ARG A 303 25.54 7.82 -3.38
CA ARG A 303 25.99 8.57 -4.57
C ARG A 303 25.58 7.88 -5.88
N ARG A 304 25.68 6.54 -5.94
CA ARG A 304 25.21 5.74 -7.09
C ARG A 304 23.72 5.91 -7.31
N ALA A 305 22.92 5.68 -6.28
CA ALA A 305 21.47 5.81 -6.34
C ALA A 305 21.05 7.24 -6.68
N HIS A 306 21.71 8.26 -6.11
CA HIS A 306 21.41 9.66 -6.40
C HIS A 306 21.71 9.99 -7.86
N SER A 307 22.87 9.57 -8.36
CA SER A 307 23.23 9.81 -9.75
C SER A 307 22.26 9.09 -10.70
N ALA A 308 21.84 7.88 -10.36
CA ALA A 308 20.82 7.15 -11.11
C ALA A 308 19.44 7.82 -11.08
N THR A 309 19.08 8.55 -10.02
CA THR A 309 17.84 9.34 -9.96
C THR A 309 17.79 10.40 -11.06
N HIS A 310 18.90 11.09 -11.33
CA HIS A 310 18.99 12.04 -12.46
C HIS A 310 18.81 11.35 -13.81
N LEU A 311 19.43 10.17 -13.99
CA LEU A 311 19.27 9.38 -15.21
C LEU A 311 17.83 8.89 -15.39
N LEU A 312 17.17 8.47 -14.31
CA LEU A 312 15.77 8.07 -14.30
C LEU A 312 14.86 9.24 -14.66
N HIS A 313 15.09 10.42 -14.10
CA HIS A 313 14.32 11.62 -14.43
C HIS A 313 14.45 11.98 -15.92
N HIS A 314 15.67 11.94 -16.47
CA HIS A 314 15.91 12.11 -17.90
C HIS A 314 15.18 11.04 -18.74
N ALA A 315 15.26 9.77 -18.35
CA ALA A 315 14.64 8.66 -19.05
C ALA A 315 13.11 8.77 -19.08
N LEU A 316 12.48 9.10 -17.93
CA LEU A 316 11.04 9.32 -17.84
C LEU A 316 10.58 10.44 -18.75
N ARG A 317 11.30 11.57 -18.78
CA ARG A 317 10.97 12.69 -19.67
C ARG A 317 11.15 12.36 -21.14
N THR A 318 12.09 11.48 -21.46
CA THR A 318 12.36 11.02 -22.83
C THR A 318 11.27 10.07 -23.33
N VAL A 319 10.84 9.13 -22.48
CA VAL A 319 9.85 8.10 -22.85
C VAL A 319 8.41 8.62 -22.75
N LEU A 320 8.08 9.32 -21.67
CA LEU A 320 6.71 9.76 -21.36
C LEU A 320 6.44 11.24 -21.73
N GLY A 321 7.49 11.99 -22.08
CA GLY A 321 7.43 13.41 -22.41
C GLY A 321 7.71 14.35 -21.23
N SER A 322 7.78 15.65 -21.52
CA SER A 322 8.20 16.69 -20.58
C SER A 322 7.27 16.89 -19.37
N GLY A 323 6.08 16.30 -19.37
CA GLY A 323 5.14 16.35 -18.25
C GLY A 323 5.49 15.43 -17.07
N ALA A 324 6.43 14.48 -17.25
CA ALA A 324 6.91 13.59 -16.20
C ALA A 324 7.88 14.31 -15.24
N THR A 325 7.36 15.28 -14.49
CA THR A 325 8.13 16.07 -13.52
C THR A 325 8.20 15.37 -12.17
N GLN A 326 9.33 15.50 -11.47
CA GLN A 326 9.49 15.00 -10.09
C GLN A 326 8.41 15.56 -9.16
N ARG A 327 7.89 14.70 -8.28
CA ARG A 327 6.95 15.02 -7.18
C ARG A 327 7.46 14.58 -5.82
N GLY A 328 8.50 13.76 -5.79
CA GLY A 328 9.13 13.27 -4.58
C GLY A 328 10.32 12.39 -4.93
N SER A 329 11.31 12.34 -4.04
CA SER A 329 12.48 11.49 -4.21
C SER A 329 12.93 10.96 -2.85
N LYS A 330 13.41 9.73 -2.82
CA LYS A 330 14.14 9.17 -1.69
C LYS A 330 15.30 8.35 -2.21
N VAL A 331 16.50 8.59 -1.68
CA VAL A 331 17.73 7.98 -2.13
C VAL A 331 18.47 7.44 -0.91
N GLU A 332 18.76 6.14 -0.95
CA GLU A 332 19.41 5.36 0.09
C GLU A 332 20.55 4.53 -0.53
N ASP A 333 21.23 3.74 0.30
CA ASP A 333 22.32 2.85 -0.13
C ASP A 333 21.89 1.93 -1.29
N ASP A 334 22.35 2.22 -2.51
CA ASP A 334 22.03 1.50 -3.74
C ASP A 334 20.51 1.35 -4.02
N THR A 335 19.67 2.21 -3.46
CA THR A 335 18.21 2.15 -3.62
C THR A 335 17.64 3.54 -3.82
N LEU A 336 16.75 3.70 -4.78
CA LEU A 336 16.06 4.95 -5.04
C LEU A 336 14.56 4.75 -5.23
N ARG A 337 13.83 5.80 -4.88
CA ARG A 337 12.39 5.94 -5.06
C ARG A 337 12.15 7.29 -5.70
N PHE A 338 11.44 7.30 -6.83
CA PHE A 338 11.18 8.51 -7.58
C PHE A 338 9.70 8.62 -7.92
N ASP A 339 9.09 9.69 -7.44
CA ASP A 339 7.68 10.00 -7.67
C ASP A 339 7.59 11.04 -8.78
N PHE A 340 6.70 10.83 -9.74
CA PHE A 340 6.57 11.71 -10.90
C PHE A 340 5.12 11.89 -11.31
N ALA A 341 4.85 13.03 -11.96
CA ALA A 341 3.52 13.35 -12.48
C ALA A 341 3.20 12.47 -13.69
N HIS A 342 2.26 11.54 -13.51
CA HIS A 342 1.74 10.71 -14.60
C HIS A 342 0.39 10.10 -14.20
N ARG A 343 -0.57 10.06 -15.14
CA ARG A 343 -1.96 9.68 -14.84
C ARG A 343 -2.24 8.19 -14.92
N GLN A 344 -1.54 7.48 -15.81
CA GLN A 344 -1.77 6.08 -16.11
C GLN A 344 -0.66 5.21 -15.52
N ALA A 345 -0.90 3.91 -15.40
CA ALA A 345 0.18 2.97 -15.11
C ALA A 345 1.05 2.83 -16.34
N LEU A 346 2.36 2.65 -16.15
CA LEU A 346 3.26 2.42 -17.28
C LEU A 346 3.04 1.00 -17.78
N SER A 347 3.03 0.84 -19.10
CA SER A 347 3.07 -0.47 -19.73
C SER A 347 4.43 -1.15 -19.49
N ALA A 348 4.47 -2.47 -19.65
CA ALA A 348 5.72 -3.22 -19.53
C ALA A 348 6.81 -2.74 -20.53
N ASP A 349 6.39 -2.32 -21.73
CA ASP A 349 7.29 -1.82 -22.76
C ASP A 349 7.82 -0.41 -22.44
N GLU A 350 6.99 0.46 -21.87
CA GLU A 350 7.44 1.77 -21.37
C GLU A 350 8.42 1.63 -20.21
N LEU A 351 8.15 0.73 -19.26
CA LEU A 351 9.06 0.44 -18.15
C LEU A 351 10.42 -0.07 -18.65
N ARG A 352 10.40 -1.01 -19.61
CA ARG A 352 11.62 -1.50 -20.25
C ARG A 352 12.35 -0.37 -20.95
N SER A 353 11.65 0.47 -21.72
CA SER A 353 12.25 1.59 -22.44
C SER A 353 12.90 2.61 -21.49
N VAL A 354 12.27 2.90 -20.35
CA VAL A 354 12.85 3.76 -19.31
C VAL A 354 14.14 3.15 -18.77
N GLU A 355 14.13 1.86 -18.42
CA GLU A 355 15.32 1.16 -17.92
C GLU A 355 16.45 1.10 -18.95
N ASP A 356 16.12 0.87 -20.24
CA ASP A 356 17.09 0.84 -21.34
C ASP A 356 17.77 2.20 -21.53
N VAL A 357 17.01 3.31 -21.46
CA VAL A 357 17.58 4.67 -21.54
C VAL A 357 18.53 4.94 -20.38
N ILE A 358 18.15 4.57 -19.14
CA ILE A 358 19.01 4.72 -17.96
C ILE A 358 20.34 3.98 -18.18
N ASN A 359 20.28 2.69 -18.53
CA ASN A 359 21.47 1.88 -18.67
C ASN A 359 22.32 2.23 -19.90
N SER A 360 21.71 2.81 -20.95
CA SER A 360 22.46 3.44 -22.06
C SER A 360 23.29 4.62 -21.56
N ARG A 361 22.70 5.54 -20.78
CA ARG A 361 23.42 6.69 -20.21
C ARG A 361 24.48 6.30 -19.19
N ILE A 362 24.27 5.20 -18.47
CA ILE A 362 25.31 4.60 -17.62
C ILE A 362 26.47 4.12 -18.48
N SER A 363 26.18 3.36 -19.54
CA SER A 363 27.20 2.78 -20.43
C SER A 363 28.04 3.84 -21.17
N GLU A 364 27.48 5.01 -21.43
CA GLU A 364 28.20 6.15 -22.01
C GLU A 364 29.32 6.68 -21.10
N GLY A 365 29.22 6.50 -19.78
CA GLY A 365 30.26 6.94 -18.84
C GLY A 365 30.48 8.46 -18.83
N ALA A 366 29.44 9.25 -19.11
CA ALA A 366 29.52 10.70 -19.20
C ALA A 366 30.00 11.32 -17.88
N ALA A 367 30.83 12.36 -17.98
CA ALA A 367 31.34 13.08 -16.82
C ALA A 367 30.21 13.77 -16.05
N VAL A 368 30.33 13.78 -14.71
CA VAL A 368 29.47 14.54 -13.81
C VAL A 368 30.24 15.75 -13.30
N SER A 369 29.72 16.95 -13.55
CA SER A 369 30.35 18.21 -13.13
C SER A 369 29.41 19.02 -12.26
N THR A 370 29.96 19.77 -11.31
CA THR A 370 29.18 20.61 -10.40
C THR A 370 29.71 22.04 -10.37
N GLU A 371 28.81 23.01 -10.38
CA GLU A 371 29.17 24.44 -10.36
C GLU A 371 28.23 25.20 -9.43
N LEU A 372 28.78 26.17 -8.68
CA LEU A 372 28.00 27.06 -7.79
C LEU A 372 27.80 28.40 -8.48
N MET A 373 26.56 28.69 -8.88
CA MET A 373 26.21 29.89 -9.65
C MET A 373 24.95 30.55 -9.11
N ASP A 374 24.67 31.76 -9.57
CA ASP A 374 23.45 32.48 -9.22
C ASP A 374 22.23 31.82 -9.86
N LEU A 375 21.07 31.88 -9.19
CA LEU A 375 19.84 31.22 -9.63
C LEU A 375 19.44 31.58 -11.07
N ASP A 376 19.56 32.85 -11.45
CA ASP A 376 19.23 33.30 -12.81
C ASP A 376 20.21 32.78 -13.86
N ALA A 377 21.50 32.70 -13.51
CA ALA A 377 22.51 32.09 -14.39
C ALA A 377 22.23 30.59 -14.58
N ALA A 378 21.84 29.88 -13.53
CA ALA A 378 21.48 28.46 -13.60
C ALA A 378 20.27 28.23 -14.51
N ARG A 379 19.21 29.03 -14.37
CA ARG A 379 18.02 28.98 -15.23
C ARG A 379 18.38 29.21 -16.70
N ASN A 380 19.18 30.24 -16.98
CA ASN A 380 19.65 30.54 -18.34
C ASN A 380 20.52 29.43 -18.94
N ALA A 381 21.24 28.68 -18.09
CA ALA A 381 22.07 27.57 -18.50
C ALA A 381 21.30 26.23 -18.62
N GLY A 382 19.97 26.29 -18.62
CA GLY A 382 19.06 25.16 -18.81
C GLY A 382 18.88 24.29 -17.57
N ALA A 383 19.29 24.76 -16.38
CA ALA A 383 19.15 23.98 -15.17
C ALA A 383 17.68 23.84 -14.77
N MET A 384 17.23 22.61 -14.65
CA MET A 384 15.90 22.31 -14.16
C MET A 384 15.85 22.50 -12.65
N ALA A 385 14.93 23.34 -12.19
CA ALA A 385 14.55 23.41 -10.80
C ALA A 385 13.65 22.21 -10.47
N LEU A 386 13.91 21.56 -9.34
CA LEU A 386 13.06 20.50 -8.82
C LEU A 386 11.81 21.10 -8.20
N PHE A 387 10.70 20.39 -8.35
CA PHE A 387 9.39 20.84 -7.89
C PHE A 387 9.33 20.92 -6.35
N GLY A 388 8.81 22.04 -5.82
CA GLY A 388 8.56 22.24 -4.38
C GLY A 388 9.76 22.71 -3.54
N GLU A 389 10.94 22.90 -4.14
CA GLU A 389 12.14 23.32 -3.41
C GLU A 389 12.32 24.84 -3.39
N LYS A 390 12.64 25.40 -2.22
CA LYS A 390 13.07 26.81 -2.10
C LYS A 390 14.58 26.89 -2.30
N TYR A 391 15.00 27.66 -3.31
CA TYR A 391 16.39 27.83 -3.66
C TYR A 391 16.97 29.12 -3.07
N PRO A 392 18.18 29.07 -2.46
CA PRO A 392 18.92 30.27 -2.10
C PRO A 392 19.46 31.00 -3.35
N ASP A 393 19.95 32.23 -3.18
CA ASP A 393 20.46 33.06 -4.28
C ASP A 393 21.57 32.37 -5.09
N ARG A 394 22.41 31.58 -4.41
CA ARG A 394 23.46 30.76 -5.01
C ARG A 394 23.08 29.28 -4.97
N VAL A 395 22.94 28.68 -6.13
CA VAL A 395 22.54 27.28 -6.29
C VAL A 395 23.67 26.42 -6.86
N ARG A 396 23.71 25.17 -6.42
CA ARG A 396 24.61 24.17 -6.97
C ARG A 396 23.93 23.47 -8.14
N VAL A 397 24.54 23.59 -9.32
CA VAL A 397 24.09 22.92 -10.55
C VAL A 397 24.90 21.66 -10.74
N VAL A 398 24.21 20.55 -10.98
CA VAL A 398 24.81 19.26 -11.33
C VAL A 398 24.50 18.99 -12.79
N ARG A 399 25.54 18.65 -13.56
CA ARG A 399 25.43 18.27 -14.97
C ARG A 399 25.93 16.86 -15.16
N MET A 400 25.17 16.04 -15.90
CA MET A 400 25.58 14.71 -16.35
C MET A 400 25.48 14.67 -17.87
N GLY A 401 26.64 14.69 -18.53
CA GLY A 401 26.69 14.86 -19.98
C GLY A 401 25.94 16.10 -20.46
N ASP A 402 25.33 16.01 -21.63
CA ASP A 402 24.48 17.04 -22.26
C ASP A 402 22.99 16.86 -21.96
N PHE A 403 22.61 15.79 -21.26
CA PHE A 403 21.22 15.33 -21.17
C PHE A 403 20.55 15.57 -19.82
N SER A 404 21.31 15.80 -18.74
CA SER A 404 20.78 16.19 -17.43
C SER A 404 21.56 17.40 -16.90
N THR A 405 20.82 18.46 -16.55
CA THR A 405 21.31 19.65 -15.87
C THR A 405 20.24 20.05 -14.85
N GLU A 406 20.55 19.88 -13.57
CA GLU A 406 19.57 20.01 -12.48
C GLU A 406 20.16 20.76 -11.29
N LEU A 407 19.31 21.49 -10.56
CA LEU A 407 19.68 22.09 -9.28
C LEU A 407 19.70 21.00 -8.20
N CYS A 408 20.88 20.64 -7.70
CA CYS A 408 21.00 19.59 -6.71
C CYS A 408 22.16 19.82 -5.72
N GLY A 409 21.80 19.84 -4.43
CA GLY A 409 22.74 19.90 -3.31
C GLY A 409 23.32 18.56 -2.88
N GLY A 410 22.90 17.46 -3.51
CA GLY A 410 23.30 16.11 -3.13
C GLY A 410 24.73 15.74 -3.48
N THR A 411 25.15 14.59 -2.97
CA THR A 411 26.44 13.99 -3.33
C THR A 411 26.27 13.12 -4.58
N HIS A 412 27.20 13.23 -5.53
CA HIS A 412 27.15 12.51 -6.80
C HIS A 412 28.45 11.77 -7.08
N LEU A 413 28.38 10.87 -8.07
CA LEU A 413 29.53 10.22 -8.67
C LEU A 413 30.31 11.19 -9.57
N ALA A 414 31.50 10.79 -10.01
CA ALA A 414 32.32 11.57 -10.95
C ALA A 414 31.95 11.31 -12.41
N ASN A 415 31.33 10.16 -12.71
CA ASN A 415 30.79 9.84 -14.04
C ASN A 415 29.59 8.88 -13.91
N THR A 416 28.75 8.84 -14.94
CA THR A 416 27.54 8.00 -14.94
C THR A 416 27.83 6.50 -14.96
N GLY A 417 28.98 6.09 -15.50
CA GLY A 417 29.40 4.68 -15.55
C GLY A 417 29.65 4.07 -14.18
N GLN A 418 29.98 4.89 -13.18
CA GLN A 418 30.15 4.43 -11.79
C GLN A 418 28.84 3.96 -11.13
N VAL A 419 27.67 4.24 -11.73
CA VAL A 419 26.40 3.65 -11.30
C VAL A 419 26.43 2.12 -11.49
N GLY A 420 27.14 1.65 -12.52
CA GLY A 420 27.25 0.24 -12.88
C GLY A 420 26.02 -0.26 -13.64
N VAL A 421 24.94 -0.55 -12.90
CA VAL A 421 23.66 -0.98 -13.48
C VAL A 421 22.53 -0.42 -12.63
N CYS A 422 21.42 -0.07 -13.27
CA CYS A 422 20.18 0.32 -12.61
C CYS A 422 19.07 -0.64 -13.01
N ARG A 423 18.35 -1.18 -12.01
CA ARG A 423 17.24 -2.11 -12.22
C ARG A 423 15.98 -1.56 -11.58
N ILE A 424 14.93 -1.39 -12.37
CA ILE A 424 13.60 -1.06 -11.87
C ILE A 424 13.01 -2.29 -11.18
N VAL A 425 12.56 -2.08 -9.94
CA VAL A 425 11.97 -3.13 -9.09
C VAL A 425 10.46 -3.12 -9.20
N SER A 426 9.85 -1.93 -9.13
CA SER A 426 8.40 -1.77 -9.19
C SER A 426 7.99 -0.40 -9.71
N GLU A 427 6.73 -0.34 -10.14
CA GLU A 427 6.02 0.87 -10.52
C GLU A 427 4.63 0.84 -9.86
N ASP A 428 4.31 1.87 -9.06
CA ASP A 428 3.14 1.88 -8.19
C ASP A 428 2.39 3.23 -8.22
N ALA A 429 1.08 3.19 -7.98
CA ALA A 429 0.26 4.39 -7.79
C ALA A 429 0.44 4.93 -6.36
N VAL A 430 0.89 6.18 -6.19
CA VAL A 430 1.00 6.81 -4.86
C VAL A 430 -0.21 7.67 -4.57
N ALA A 431 -0.61 8.48 -5.55
CA ALA A 431 -1.76 9.36 -5.48
C ALA A 431 -2.36 9.53 -6.88
N ARG A 432 -3.54 10.15 -6.98
CA ARG A 432 -4.13 10.47 -8.28
C ARG A 432 -3.18 11.36 -9.08
N GLY A 433 -2.74 10.89 -10.24
CA GLY A 433 -1.82 11.63 -11.11
C GLY A 433 -0.34 11.56 -10.70
N VAL A 434 0.02 10.76 -9.70
CA VAL A 434 1.40 10.55 -9.26
C VAL A 434 1.74 9.06 -9.22
N ARG A 435 2.77 8.71 -9.97
CA ARG A 435 3.33 7.34 -10.06
C ARG A 435 4.70 7.31 -9.37
N ARG A 436 5.10 6.14 -8.91
CA ARG A 436 6.38 5.92 -8.23
C ARG A 436 7.13 4.80 -8.91
N ILE A 437 8.40 5.04 -9.23
CA ILE A 437 9.34 3.99 -9.59
C ILE A 437 10.25 3.74 -8.39
N THR A 438 10.41 2.46 -8.05
CA THR A 438 11.46 2.00 -7.15
C THR A 438 12.53 1.30 -7.98
N ALA A 439 13.79 1.67 -7.80
CA ALA A 439 14.91 1.04 -8.49
C ALA A 439 16.09 0.80 -7.55
N VAL A 440 16.93 -0.15 -7.92
CA VAL A 440 18.18 -0.48 -7.23
C VAL A 440 19.36 -0.29 -8.17
N THR A 441 20.52 0.03 -7.60
CA THR A 441 21.76 0.25 -8.38
C THR A 441 22.91 -0.61 -7.86
N GLY A 442 24.03 -0.60 -8.59
CA GLY A 442 25.29 -1.17 -8.12
C GLY A 442 25.17 -2.61 -7.62
N LYS A 443 25.58 -2.85 -6.36
CA LYS A 443 25.61 -4.20 -5.79
C LYS A 443 24.21 -4.78 -5.62
N LYS A 444 23.25 -4.00 -5.14
CA LYS A 444 21.86 -4.47 -4.92
C LYS A 444 21.18 -4.86 -6.23
N ALA A 445 21.47 -4.15 -7.32
CA ALA A 445 20.97 -4.51 -8.64
C ALA A 445 21.55 -5.85 -9.14
N ILE A 446 22.86 -6.09 -8.95
CA ILE A 446 23.50 -7.37 -9.29
C ILE A 446 22.92 -8.51 -8.45
N ASP A 447 22.78 -8.31 -7.14
CA ASP A 447 22.24 -9.32 -6.23
C ASP A 447 20.79 -9.66 -6.63
N ARG A 448 19.97 -8.66 -7.01
CA ARG A 448 18.60 -8.86 -7.51
C ARG A 448 18.52 -9.63 -8.83
N ILE A 449 19.49 -9.46 -9.73
CA ILE A 449 19.60 -10.23 -10.98
C ILE A 449 19.91 -11.69 -10.65
N ARG A 450 20.88 -11.94 -9.77
CA ARG A 450 21.26 -13.30 -9.34
C ARG A 450 20.11 -14.02 -8.65
N GLU A 451 19.35 -13.34 -7.79
CA GLU A 451 18.14 -13.91 -7.17
C GLU A 451 17.12 -14.37 -8.22
N ALA A 452 16.97 -13.62 -9.32
CA ALA A 452 16.07 -14.01 -10.41
C ALA A 452 16.62 -15.21 -11.21
N GLU A 453 17.92 -15.23 -11.49
CA GLU A 453 18.60 -16.35 -12.15
C GLU A 453 18.51 -17.64 -11.30
N ASP A 454 18.76 -17.55 -10.00
CA ASP A 454 18.66 -18.68 -9.07
C ASP A 454 17.22 -19.22 -9.00
N LEU A 455 16.22 -18.34 -8.99
CA LEU A 455 14.82 -18.74 -9.05
C LEU A 455 14.50 -19.49 -10.36
N LEU A 456 14.97 -18.99 -11.50
CA LEU A 456 14.78 -19.65 -12.80
C LEU A 456 15.47 -21.02 -12.85
N HIS A 457 16.66 -21.15 -12.28
CA HIS A 457 17.36 -22.43 -12.16
C HIS A 457 16.62 -23.42 -11.26
N GLN A 458 16.12 -22.96 -10.10
CA GLN A 458 15.31 -23.79 -9.20
C GLN A 458 14.03 -24.28 -9.89
N LEU A 459 13.33 -23.41 -10.61
CA LEU A 459 12.14 -23.78 -11.38
C LEU A 459 12.49 -24.78 -12.50
N SER A 460 13.59 -24.57 -13.22
CA SER A 460 14.04 -25.50 -14.27
C SER A 460 14.34 -26.89 -13.71
N ALA A 461 14.99 -26.96 -12.55
CA ALA A 461 15.26 -28.22 -11.85
C ALA A 461 13.97 -28.94 -11.41
N LEU A 462 13.01 -28.21 -10.82
CA LEU A 462 11.70 -28.74 -10.42
C LEU A 462 10.91 -29.28 -11.61
N MET A 463 10.93 -28.55 -12.73
CA MET A 463 10.19 -28.87 -13.94
C MET A 463 10.92 -29.87 -14.84
N LYS A 464 12.16 -30.22 -14.48
CA LYS A 464 13.09 -31.09 -15.22
C LYS A 464 13.30 -30.59 -16.66
N THR A 465 13.44 -29.27 -16.82
CA THR A 465 13.79 -28.64 -18.11
C THR A 465 15.29 -28.35 -18.14
N PRO A 466 15.96 -28.56 -19.29
CA PRO A 466 17.40 -28.34 -19.40
C PRO A 466 17.76 -26.85 -19.41
N GLN A 467 16.85 -25.98 -19.87
CA GLN A 467 17.05 -24.54 -19.94
C GLN A 467 15.80 -23.79 -19.44
N PRO A 468 15.95 -22.59 -18.83
CA PRO A 468 14.81 -21.78 -18.37
C PRO A 468 13.82 -21.38 -19.48
N GLU A 469 14.29 -21.22 -20.72
CA GLU A 469 13.44 -20.84 -21.87
C GLU A 469 12.44 -21.94 -22.23
N ASP A 470 12.68 -23.18 -21.82
CA ASP A 470 11.77 -24.31 -22.02
C ASP A 470 10.62 -24.35 -21.00
N LEU A 471 10.71 -23.57 -19.91
CA LEU A 471 9.72 -23.57 -18.83
C LEU A 471 8.29 -23.30 -19.32
N PRO A 472 8.01 -22.27 -20.14
CA PRO A 472 6.65 -21.99 -20.58
C PRO A 472 6.02 -23.19 -21.33
N ARG A 473 6.79 -23.81 -22.23
CA ARG A 473 6.34 -24.98 -23.00
C ARG A 473 6.10 -26.19 -22.08
N ARG A 474 6.97 -26.43 -21.10
CA ARG A 474 6.79 -27.52 -20.12
C ARG A 474 5.57 -27.29 -19.24
N ILE A 475 5.33 -26.06 -18.81
CA ILE A 475 4.14 -25.67 -18.03
C ILE A 475 2.87 -25.92 -18.83
N GLU A 476 2.82 -25.46 -20.09
CA GLU A 476 1.66 -25.68 -20.97
C GLU A 476 1.39 -27.17 -21.18
N HIS A 477 2.44 -27.97 -21.39
CA HIS A 477 2.32 -29.41 -21.51
C HIS A 477 1.76 -30.07 -20.24
N LEU A 478 2.28 -29.73 -19.05
CA LEU A 478 1.76 -30.25 -17.78
C LEU A 478 0.31 -29.81 -17.52
N GLN A 479 -0.08 -28.60 -17.90
CA GLN A 479 -1.46 -28.14 -17.81
C GLN A 479 -2.39 -28.96 -18.71
N ASN A 480 -1.93 -29.32 -19.91
CA ASN A 480 -2.66 -30.18 -20.82
C ASN A 480 -2.76 -31.61 -20.29
N GLU A 481 -1.66 -32.21 -19.80
CA GLU A 481 -1.66 -33.53 -19.16
C GLU A 481 -2.59 -33.57 -17.95
N LEU A 482 -2.59 -32.54 -17.11
CA LEU A 482 -3.50 -32.44 -15.96
C LEU A 482 -4.97 -32.40 -16.38
N ARG A 483 -5.27 -31.69 -17.46
CA ARG A 483 -6.63 -31.62 -18.01
C ARG A 483 -7.07 -32.98 -18.56
N ASP A 484 -6.18 -33.68 -19.26
CA ASP A 484 -6.50 -34.98 -19.86
C ASP A 484 -6.61 -36.09 -18.80
N ALA A 485 -5.73 -36.09 -17.80
CA ALA A 485 -5.82 -36.98 -16.64
C ALA A 485 -7.14 -36.79 -15.88
N LYS A 486 -7.61 -35.55 -15.70
CA LYS A 486 -8.92 -35.27 -15.09
C LYS A 486 -10.09 -35.80 -15.94
N LYS A 487 -9.99 -35.75 -17.27
CA LYS A 487 -11.02 -36.32 -18.17
C LYS A 487 -11.04 -37.85 -18.11
N GLU A 488 -9.87 -38.49 -18.15
CA GLU A 488 -9.75 -39.95 -18.05
C GLU A 488 -10.25 -40.43 -16.68
N LEU A 489 -9.90 -39.73 -15.59
CA LEU A 489 -10.44 -40.04 -14.26
C LEU A 489 -11.98 -39.99 -14.26
N ALA A 490 -12.58 -38.93 -14.80
CA ALA A 490 -14.04 -38.80 -14.89
C ALA A 490 -14.69 -39.86 -15.80
N LYS A 491 -13.95 -40.41 -16.77
CA LYS A 491 -14.39 -41.51 -17.62
C LYS A 491 -14.33 -42.84 -16.87
N TYR A 492 -13.20 -43.17 -16.25
CA TYR A 492 -13.05 -44.39 -15.46
C TYR A 492 -13.99 -44.44 -14.27
N THR A 493 -14.24 -43.30 -13.60
CA THR A 493 -15.27 -43.23 -12.54
C THR A 493 -16.65 -43.60 -13.06
N ARG A 494 -17.02 -43.16 -14.27
CA ARG A 494 -18.29 -43.53 -14.92
C ARG A 494 -18.33 -44.99 -15.34
N GLU A 495 -17.26 -45.52 -15.94
CA GLU A 495 -17.18 -46.93 -16.34
C GLU A 495 -17.21 -47.88 -15.13
N SER A 496 -16.53 -47.51 -14.04
CA SER A 496 -16.56 -48.25 -12.78
C SER A 496 -17.94 -48.27 -12.16
N ALA A 497 -18.66 -47.13 -12.18
CA ALA A 497 -20.04 -47.06 -11.71
C ALA A 497 -20.96 -47.98 -12.53
N ALA A 498 -20.84 -47.97 -13.86
CA ALA A 498 -21.63 -48.83 -14.74
C ALA A 498 -21.36 -50.33 -14.51
N GLY A 499 -20.09 -50.73 -14.29
CA GLY A 499 -19.74 -52.11 -13.92
C GLY A 499 -20.34 -52.53 -12.57
N GLN A 500 -20.27 -51.65 -11.57
CA GLN A 500 -20.87 -51.88 -10.26
C GLN A 500 -22.40 -52.04 -10.35
N VAL A 501 -23.07 -51.26 -11.21
CA VAL A 501 -24.51 -51.39 -11.49
C VAL A 501 -24.85 -52.79 -12.02
N GLU A 502 -24.09 -53.29 -13.00
CA GLU A 502 -24.35 -54.62 -13.59
C GLU A 502 -24.12 -55.75 -12.57
N GLU A 503 -23.06 -55.66 -11.76
CA GLU A 503 -22.78 -56.63 -10.69
C GLU A 503 -23.88 -56.64 -9.63
N LEU A 504 -24.31 -55.46 -9.16
CA LEU A 504 -25.38 -55.34 -8.18
C LEU A 504 -26.72 -55.87 -8.70
N LEU A 505 -27.03 -55.66 -9.99
CA LEU A 505 -28.23 -56.20 -10.61
C LEU A 505 -28.17 -57.73 -10.78
N ALA A 506 -26.99 -58.29 -11.04
CA ALA A 506 -26.79 -59.73 -11.15
C ALA A 506 -26.90 -60.44 -9.78
N ALA A 507 -26.34 -59.82 -8.73
CA ALA A 507 -26.36 -60.34 -7.36
C ALA A 507 -27.68 -60.08 -6.60
N ALA A 508 -28.57 -59.22 -7.15
CA ALA A 508 -29.83 -58.84 -6.51
C ALA A 508 -30.81 -60.01 -6.37
N ASP A 509 -31.43 -60.14 -5.20
CA ASP A 509 -32.51 -61.10 -4.96
C ASP A 509 -33.73 -60.76 -5.81
N GLU A 510 -34.44 -61.77 -6.34
CA GLU A 510 -35.69 -61.58 -7.10
C GLU A 510 -36.88 -62.17 -6.35
N VAL A 511 -37.90 -61.35 -6.08
CA VAL A 511 -39.15 -61.76 -5.41
C VAL A 511 -40.31 -61.18 -6.20
N ASP A 512 -41.22 -62.05 -6.66
CA ASP A 512 -42.41 -61.68 -7.44
C ASP A 512 -42.10 -60.74 -8.64
N GLY A 513 -41.03 -61.06 -9.37
CA GLY A 513 -40.55 -60.30 -10.52
C GLY A 513 -39.85 -58.98 -10.19
N VAL A 514 -39.61 -58.67 -8.91
CA VAL A 514 -38.96 -57.45 -8.43
C VAL A 514 -37.55 -57.76 -7.95
N ARG A 515 -36.57 -56.98 -8.42
CA ARG A 515 -35.19 -57.07 -7.92
C ARG A 515 -35.01 -56.23 -6.67
N ILE A 516 -34.47 -56.83 -5.61
CA ILE A 516 -34.19 -56.16 -4.34
C ILE A 516 -32.68 -55.99 -4.20
N ILE A 517 -32.25 -54.74 -4.05
CA ILE A 517 -30.84 -54.35 -3.94
C ILE A 517 -30.65 -53.66 -2.61
N ALA A 518 -29.84 -54.25 -1.72
CA ALA A 518 -29.34 -53.55 -0.55
C ALA A 518 -27.82 -53.71 -0.50
N HIS A 519 -27.09 -52.59 -0.56
CA HIS A 519 -25.64 -52.59 -0.73
C HIS A 519 -24.98 -51.38 -0.05
N ILE A 520 -23.73 -51.57 0.37
CA ILE A 520 -22.87 -50.54 0.98
C ILE A 520 -21.73 -50.25 0.00
N PRO A 521 -21.78 -49.18 -0.81
CA PRO A 521 -20.70 -48.85 -1.75
C PRO A 521 -19.42 -48.45 -1.00
N GLU A 522 -18.27 -48.99 -1.43
CA GLU A 522 -16.97 -48.56 -0.91
C GLU A 522 -16.69 -47.09 -1.26
N GLY A 523 -16.33 -46.27 -0.27
CA GLY A 523 -16.01 -44.85 -0.47
C GLY A 523 -17.15 -43.97 -0.98
N GLY A 524 -18.41 -44.42 -0.84
CA GLY A 524 -19.58 -43.71 -1.35
C GLY A 524 -19.83 -42.35 -0.69
N THR A 525 -20.33 -41.39 -1.47
CA THR A 525 -20.89 -40.11 -1.02
C THR A 525 -22.40 -40.09 -1.26
N ARG A 526 -23.13 -39.11 -0.70
CA ARG A 526 -24.56 -38.97 -0.98
C ARG A 526 -24.84 -38.75 -2.46
N GLU A 527 -24.02 -37.92 -3.09
CA GLU A 527 -24.09 -37.63 -4.52
C GLU A 527 -23.88 -38.89 -5.35
N SER A 528 -22.81 -39.66 -5.08
CA SER A 528 -22.55 -40.90 -5.83
C SER A 528 -23.60 -41.99 -5.59
N MET A 529 -24.18 -42.08 -4.38
CA MET A 529 -25.29 -43.00 -4.11
C MET A 529 -26.58 -42.62 -4.86
N ARG A 530 -26.89 -41.33 -5.01
CA ARG A 530 -28.04 -40.90 -5.83
C ARG A 530 -27.84 -41.27 -7.29
N GLU A 531 -26.65 -41.00 -7.84
CA GLU A 531 -26.32 -41.37 -9.22
C GLU A 531 -26.45 -42.89 -9.43
N LEU A 532 -25.92 -43.69 -8.49
CA LEU A 532 -26.02 -45.16 -8.54
C LEU A 532 -27.48 -45.65 -8.44
N VAL A 533 -28.30 -45.03 -7.59
CA VAL A 533 -29.74 -45.32 -7.49
C VAL A 533 -30.46 -45.05 -8.81
N ASP A 534 -30.21 -43.89 -9.43
CA ASP A 534 -30.85 -43.51 -10.68
C ASP A 534 -30.42 -44.45 -11.82
N GLU A 535 -29.15 -44.84 -11.87
CA GLU A 535 -28.64 -45.78 -12.88
C GLU A 535 -29.24 -47.18 -12.72
N LEU A 536 -29.30 -47.71 -11.49
CA LEU A 536 -29.95 -48.99 -11.17
C LEU A 536 -31.43 -49.00 -11.59
N ARG A 537 -32.17 -47.92 -11.31
CA ARG A 537 -33.57 -47.77 -11.73
C ARG A 537 -33.73 -47.66 -13.25
N ASN A 538 -32.81 -47.00 -13.94
CA ASN A 538 -32.89 -46.85 -15.39
C ASN A 538 -32.57 -48.15 -16.12
N ARG A 539 -31.68 -48.98 -15.56
CA ARG A 539 -31.21 -50.21 -16.18
C ARG A 539 -32.21 -51.37 -16.06
N LYS A 540 -32.93 -51.49 -14.94
CA LYS A 540 -33.91 -52.57 -14.72
C LYS A 540 -35.08 -52.12 -13.85
N GLN A 541 -36.29 -52.45 -14.27
CA GLN A 541 -37.53 -52.22 -13.52
C GLN A 541 -38.41 -53.48 -13.64
N PRO A 542 -39.15 -53.88 -12.58
CA PRO A 542 -39.26 -53.21 -11.28
C PRO A 542 -38.09 -53.55 -10.33
N VAL A 543 -37.56 -52.52 -9.65
CA VAL A 543 -36.47 -52.62 -8.66
C VAL A 543 -36.80 -51.85 -7.36
N ALA A 544 -36.39 -52.42 -6.23
CA ALA A 544 -36.40 -51.82 -4.89
C ALA A 544 -34.97 -51.75 -4.34
N ILE A 545 -34.53 -50.56 -3.93
CA ILE A 545 -33.13 -50.25 -3.64
C ILE A 545 -33.01 -49.65 -2.24
N LEU A 546 -31.98 -50.05 -1.50
CA LEU A 546 -31.39 -49.33 -0.38
C LEU A 546 -29.87 -49.27 -0.56
N LEU A 547 -29.30 -48.08 -0.54
CA LEU A 547 -27.85 -47.88 -0.45
C LEU A 547 -27.50 -47.21 0.87
N GLY A 548 -26.33 -47.53 1.41
CA GLY A 548 -25.79 -46.85 2.59
C GLY A 548 -24.29 -46.66 2.51
N CYS A 549 -23.77 -45.54 3.02
CA CYS A 549 -22.33 -45.31 3.16
C CYS A 549 -21.99 -44.64 4.50
N GLU A 550 -20.73 -44.80 4.90
CA GLU A 550 -20.12 -44.03 5.97
C GLU A 550 -19.37 -42.83 5.37
N THR A 551 -19.57 -41.64 5.94
CA THR A 551 -18.80 -40.45 5.61
C THR A 551 -18.48 -39.71 6.91
N GLU A 552 -17.18 -39.57 7.23
CA GLU A 552 -16.70 -38.84 8.41
C GLU A 552 -17.35 -39.28 9.73
N GLY A 553 -17.51 -40.61 9.94
CA GLY A 553 -18.08 -41.18 11.16
C GLY A 553 -19.60 -41.01 11.29
N LYS A 554 -20.30 -40.65 10.20
CA LYS A 554 -21.77 -40.61 10.12
C LYS A 554 -22.26 -41.47 8.97
N VAL A 555 -23.50 -41.93 9.09
CA VAL A 555 -24.15 -42.74 8.07
C VAL A 555 -25.04 -41.89 7.18
N ALA A 556 -25.02 -42.16 5.88
CA ALA A 556 -26.04 -41.72 4.93
C ALA A 556 -26.70 -42.93 4.29
N LEU A 557 -28.04 -42.89 4.18
CA LEU A 557 -28.85 -43.93 3.55
C LEU A 557 -29.74 -43.32 2.47
N ILE A 558 -29.93 -44.04 1.36
CA ILE A 558 -30.85 -43.68 0.28
C ILE A 558 -31.66 -44.90 -0.12
N ALA A 559 -32.99 -44.81 -0.02
CA ALA A 559 -33.92 -45.82 -0.50
C ALA A 559 -34.64 -45.30 -1.75
N ALA A 560 -34.86 -46.17 -2.73
CA ALA A 560 -35.64 -45.85 -3.91
C ALA A 560 -36.39 -47.06 -4.45
N VAL A 561 -37.56 -46.82 -5.04
CA VAL A 561 -38.39 -47.87 -5.64
C VAL A 561 -38.89 -47.45 -7.02
N SER A 562 -39.11 -48.43 -7.89
CA SER A 562 -39.71 -48.19 -9.23
C SER A 562 -41.19 -47.79 -9.12
N LYS A 563 -41.71 -47.07 -10.11
CA LYS A 563 -43.07 -46.49 -10.05
C LYS A 563 -44.16 -47.56 -9.92
N GLU A 564 -43.94 -48.72 -10.53
CA GLU A 564 -44.79 -49.90 -10.48
C GLU A 564 -44.94 -50.43 -9.05
N LEU A 565 -43.89 -50.34 -8.24
CA LEU A 565 -43.90 -50.78 -6.84
C LEU A 565 -44.71 -49.83 -5.96
N ILE A 566 -44.69 -48.53 -6.27
CA ILE A 566 -45.53 -47.53 -5.59
C ILE A 566 -47.01 -47.82 -5.85
N ALA A 567 -47.37 -48.18 -7.08
CA ALA A 567 -48.73 -48.59 -7.43
C ALA A 567 -49.15 -49.88 -6.70
N ARG A 568 -48.19 -50.76 -6.38
CA ARG A 568 -48.38 -51.96 -5.55
C ARG A 568 -48.37 -51.68 -4.04
N GLY A 569 -48.22 -50.42 -3.62
CA GLY A 569 -48.24 -50.00 -2.21
C GLY A 569 -46.88 -49.96 -1.51
N VAL A 570 -45.79 -50.33 -2.18
CA VAL A 570 -44.42 -50.31 -1.62
C VAL A 570 -43.85 -48.89 -1.72
N LYS A 571 -43.36 -48.33 -0.61
CA LYS A 571 -42.83 -46.96 -0.55
C LYS A 571 -41.39 -46.93 -0.04
N ALA A 572 -40.52 -46.20 -0.74
CA ALA A 572 -39.14 -45.95 -0.31
C ALA A 572 -39.10 -45.25 1.06
N SER A 573 -40.04 -44.34 1.32
CA SER A 573 -40.17 -43.61 2.59
C SER A 573 -40.45 -44.49 3.81
N ASP A 574 -41.04 -45.67 3.62
CA ASP A 574 -41.34 -46.59 4.71
C ASP A 574 -40.15 -47.54 4.94
N CYS A 575 -39.49 -48.00 3.88
CA CYS A 575 -38.24 -48.76 3.97
C CYS A 575 -37.13 -47.96 4.67
N ILE A 576 -36.93 -46.69 4.27
CA ILE A 576 -35.87 -45.84 4.85
C ILE A 576 -36.07 -45.64 6.36
N ARG A 577 -37.32 -45.60 6.84
CA ARG A 577 -37.64 -45.44 8.27
C ARG A 577 -37.35 -46.69 9.08
N VAL A 578 -37.41 -47.87 8.46
CA VAL A 578 -37.00 -49.13 9.08
C VAL A 578 -35.47 -49.19 9.12
N ALA A 579 -34.80 -48.99 7.98
CA ALA A 579 -33.35 -49.05 7.89
C ALA A 579 -32.63 -47.99 8.76
N ALA A 580 -33.17 -46.78 8.85
CA ALA A 580 -32.57 -45.69 9.64
C ALA A 580 -32.52 -45.99 11.15
N LYS A 581 -33.40 -46.83 11.69
CA LYS A 581 -33.40 -47.19 13.12
C LYS A 581 -32.15 -47.98 13.51
N GLU A 582 -31.70 -48.87 12.63
CA GLU A 582 -30.55 -49.73 12.86
C GLU A 582 -29.23 -48.94 12.91
N VAL A 583 -29.18 -47.75 12.32
CA VAL A 583 -28.01 -46.85 12.33
C VAL A 583 -28.16 -45.67 13.31
N GLY A 584 -29.09 -45.78 14.27
CA GLY A 584 -29.35 -44.75 15.27
C GLY A 584 -29.82 -43.42 14.67
N GLY A 585 -30.56 -43.49 13.56
CA GLY A 585 -30.87 -42.38 12.67
C GLY A 585 -32.35 -42.16 12.41
N GLY A 586 -32.63 -41.21 11.52
CA GLY A 586 -33.97 -40.88 11.08
C GLY A 586 -33.95 -40.24 9.70
N GLY A 587 -35.05 -40.41 8.96
CA GLY A 587 -35.17 -39.86 7.63
C GLY A 587 -36.56 -40.01 7.03
N GLY A 588 -36.70 -39.49 5.82
CA GLY A 588 -37.97 -39.36 5.13
C GLY A 588 -37.78 -38.89 3.69
N GLY A 589 -38.87 -38.82 2.95
CA GLY A 589 -38.84 -38.46 1.55
C GLY A 589 -40.11 -38.87 0.84
N ARG A 590 -40.05 -38.86 -0.49
CA ARG A 590 -41.18 -39.19 -1.33
C ARG A 590 -41.38 -40.71 -1.42
N PRO A 591 -42.55 -41.19 -1.87
CA PRO A 591 -42.78 -42.61 -2.05
C PRO A 591 -41.80 -43.30 -3.01
N ASP A 592 -41.26 -42.57 -3.99
CA ASP A 592 -40.31 -43.07 -4.99
C ASP A 592 -38.85 -43.04 -4.54
N MET A 593 -38.48 -42.11 -3.66
CA MET A 593 -37.12 -41.94 -3.17
C MET A 593 -37.11 -41.22 -1.81
N ALA A 594 -36.33 -41.74 -0.87
CA ALA A 594 -36.22 -41.18 0.47
C ALA A 594 -34.81 -41.38 1.04
N GLU A 595 -34.42 -40.48 1.94
CA GLU A 595 -33.06 -40.43 2.47
C GLU A 595 -33.07 -40.34 4.00
N ALA A 596 -32.03 -40.89 4.62
CA ALA A 596 -31.83 -40.80 6.06
C ALA A 596 -30.36 -40.59 6.40
N GLY A 597 -30.12 -40.08 7.60
CA GLY A 597 -28.81 -40.04 8.21
C GLY A 597 -28.81 -40.81 9.54
N GLY A 598 -27.67 -41.38 9.89
CA GLY A 598 -27.43 -42.11 11.14
C GLY A 598 -26.12 -41.71 11.81
N ARG A 599 -25.97 -42.10 13.07
CA ARG A 599 -24.76 -41.84 13.89
C ARG A 599 -23.93 -43.10 14.15
N ASP A 600 -24.44 -44.26 13.75
CA ASP A 600 -23.82 -45.55 14.01
C ASP A 600 -23.49 -46.29 12.70
N PRO A 601 -22.24 -46.16 12.20
CA PRO A 601 -21.76 -46.88 11.02
C PRO A 601 -21.75 -48.41 11.20
N GLU A 602 -21.58 -48.92 12.42
CA GLU A 602 -21.55 -50.37 12.68
C GLU A 602 -22.93 -51.01 12.42
N GLY A 603 -24.00 -50.22 12.48
CA GLY A 603 -25.38 -50.63 12.17
C GLY A 603 -25.69 -50.75 10.66
N LEU A 604 -24.78 -50.38 9.76
CA LEU A 604 -25.02 -50.41 8.31
C LEU A 604 -25.41 -51.80 7.77
N PRO A 605 -24.76 -52.91 8.14
CA PRO A 605 -25.17 -54.25 7.71
C PRO A 605 -26.59 -54.60 8.17
N ALA A 606 -26.92 -54.30 9.43
CA ALA A 606 -28.25 -54.53 9.98
C ALA A 606 -29.32 -53.70 9.25
N ALA A 607 -29.01 -52.45 8.86
CA ALA A 607 -29.89 -51.62 8.05
C ALA A 607 -30.17 -52.22 6.66
N MET A 608 -29.16 -52.82 6.01
CA MET A 608 -29.34 -53.51 4.71
C MET A 608 -30.25 -54.73 4.84
N ASP A 609 -30.06 -55.54 5.88
CA ASP A 609 -30.87 -56.72 6.14
C ASP A 609 -32.31 -56.35 6.49
N ALA A 610 -32.51 -55.33 7.33
CA ALA A 610 -33.83 -54.81 7.69
C ALA A 610 -34.60 -54.29 6.47
N ALA A 611 -33.92 -53.63 5.53
CA ALA A 611 -34.54 -53.20 4.28
C ALA A 611 -34.88 -54.35 3.34
N LYS A 612 -33.99 -55.35 3.20
CA LYS A 612 -34.29 -56.56 2.42
C LYS A 612 -35.52 -57.28 2.99
N ALA A 613 -35.59 -57.46 4.32
CA ALA A 613 -36.73 -58.08 4.99
C ALA A 613 -38.03 -57.30 4.78
N PHE A 614 -37.98 -55.96 4.92
CA PHE A 614 -39.12 -55.10 4.66
C PHE A 614 -39.64 -55.24 3.23
N TYR A 615 -38.76 -55.19 2.23
CA TYR A 615 -39.17 -55.32 0.83
C TYR A 615 -39.75 -56.71 0.53
N ARG A 616 -39.18 -57.79 1.07
CA ARG A 616 -39.75 -59.15 0.92
C ARG A 616 -41.17 -59.23 1.48
N GLN A 617 -41.37 -58.76 2.70
CA GLN A 617 -42.67 -58.77 3.37
C GLN A 617 -43.73 -58.00 2.57
N GLN A 618 -43.38 -56.83 2.02
CA GLN A 618 -44.30 -56.01 1.22
C GLN A 618 -44.61 -56.62 -0.15
N LEU A 619 -43.72 -57.47 -0.68
CA LEU A 619 -43.88 -58.14 -1.97
C LEU A 619 -44.51 -59.54 -1.84
N GLY A 620 -44.93 -59.95 -0.64
CA GLY A 620 -45.61 -61.22 -0.40
C GLY A 620 -44.69 -62.44 -0.26
N GLY A 621 -43.41 -62.22 0.03
CA GLY A 621 -42.39 -63.25 0.28
C GLY A 621 -42.03 -63.43 1.74
#